data_AF-A0A124HCI2-F1
#
_entry.id   AF-A0A124HCI2-F1
#
_cell.length_a   1.000
_cell.length_b   1.000
_cell.length_c   1.000
_cell.angle_alpha   90.00
_cell.angle_beta   90.00
_cell.angle_gamma   90.00
#
_symmetry.space_group_name_H-M   'P 1'
#
loop_
_entity.id
_entity.type
_entity.pdbx_description
1 polymer ?
#
loop_
_entity_poly.entity_id
_entity_poly.type
_entity_poly.pdbx_seq_one_letter_code
_entity_poly.pdbx_strand_id
1 'polypeptide(L)'
;MLHRLAAEVISSAAFASLDARAPQRARAHLDKALTFAGLSRDSEATFHVWNHMFLTSSMRENHPEAVAGAEVMKRSSIARRDPLYASLGHVRNANGLARMPARRSDALRALSDAERAFARASDQQRPEWVRFYDSSEFDALSSFVWSALGDHGRAEYCLHRTLASIPDDMIRNRALYTAHLSLAQARQGECELATATSRQAHLMLPSGSRRTVNTLAATRNVLVASGSNAPEVAEWIEESTAWI
;
A
#
# COMPACT_ATOMS: atom_id res chain seq x y z
N MET A 1 -15.73 25.96 -4.64
CA MET A 1 -15.93 24.98 -5.74
C MET A 1 -14.71 24.89 -6.66
N LEU A 2 -14.25 25.98 -7.28
CA LEU A 2 -13.12 25.96 -8.23
C LEU A 2 -11.80 25.46 -7.63
N HIS A 3 -11.43 25.91 -6.42
CA HIS A 3 -10.22 25.43 -5.74
C HIS A 3 -10.26 23.94 -5.37
N ARG A 4 -11.43 23.39 -5.03
CA ARG A 4 -11.59 21.95 -4.75
C ARG A 4 -11.32 21.12 -6.01
N LEU A 5 -11.94 21.48 -7.12
CA LEU A 5 -11.74 20.82 -8.41
C LEU A 5 -10.28 20.93 -8.89
N ALA A 6 -9.65 22.08 -8.71
CA ALA A 6 -8.23 22.26 -9.01
C ALA A 6 -7.35 21.31 -8.18
N ALA A 7 -7.61 21.18 -6.87
CA ALA A 7 -6.89 20.24 -6.02
C ALA A 7 -7.07 18.78 -6.46
N GLU A 8 -8.28 18.38 -6.83
CA GLU A 8 -8.58 17.03 -7.32
C GLU A 8 -7.86 16.70 -8.63
N VAL A 9 -7.98 17.57 -9.65
CA VAL A 9 -7.32 17.36 -10.95
C VAL A 9 -5.81 17.31 -10.81
N ILE A 10 -5.22 18.19 -9.99
CA ILE A 10 -3.77 18.21 -9.76
C ILE A 10 -3.32 16.97 -8.96
N SER A 11 -4.13 16.47 -8.03
CA SER A 11 -3.84 15.23 -7.30
C SER A 11 -3.85 14.01 -8.23
N SER A 12 -4.80 13.93 -9.15
CA SER A 12 -4.81 12.90 -10.20
C SER A 12 -3.57 12.99 -11.10
N ALA A 13 -3.15 14.19 -11.48
CA ALA A 13 -1.91 14.41 -12.25
C ALA A 13 -0.65 14.01 -11.45
N ALA A 14 -0.64 14.23 -10.14
CA ALA A 14 0.43 13.77 -9.28
C ALA A 14 0.49 12.24 -9.21
N PHE A 15 -0.66 11.57 -9.06
CA PHE A 15 -0.73 10.11 -9.05
C PHE A 15 -0.25 9.51 -10.38
N ALA A 16 -0.69 10.06 -11.51
CA ALA A 16 -0.18 9.67 -12.82
C ALA A 16 1.34 9.89 -12.95
N SER A 17 1.88 10.96 -12.34
CA SER A 17 3.32 11.21 -12.31
C SER A 17 4.09 10.21 -11.44
N LEU A 18 3.48 9.69 -10.36
CA LEU A 18 4.06 8.61 -9.56
C LEU A 18 4.14 7.32 -10.38
N ASP A 19 3.05 6.97 -11.07
CA ASP A 19 3.01 5.80 -11.95
C ASP A 19 4.03 5.91 -13.09
N ALA A 20 4.26 7.13 -13.60
CA ALA A 20 5.25 7.43 -14.64
C ALA A 20 6.69 7.59 -14.12
N ARG A 21 6.98 7.28 -12.85
CA ARG A 21 8.30 7.44 -12.21
C ARG A 21 8.89 8.86 -12.28
N ALA A 22 8.04 9.88 -12.16
CA ALA A 22 8.47 11.26 -12.06
C ALA A 22 8.19 11.83 -10.65
N PRO A 23 8.86 11.34 -9.60
CA PRO A 23 8.52 11.69 -8.21
C PRO A 23 8.70 13.17 -7.90
N GLN A 24 9.66 13.86 -8.54
CA GLN A 24 9.81 15.31 -8.41
C GLN A 24 8.62 16.06 -9.02
N ARG A 25 8.13 15.60 -10.18
CA ARG A 25 6.93 16.16 -10.81
C ARG A 25 5.69 15.89 -9.96
N ALA A 26 5.54 14.67 -9.45
CA ALA A 26 4.46 14.33 -8.52
C ALA A 26 4.48 15.26 -7.30
N ARG A 27 5.64 15.48 -6.68
CA ARG A 27 5.77 16.41 -5.55
C ARG A 27 5.36 17.83 -5.92
N ALA A 28 5.87 18.37 -7.02
CA ALA A 28 5.52 19.72 -7.47
C ALA A 28 4.01 19.89 -7.75
N HIS A 29 3.35 18.85 -8.27
CA HIS A 29 1.90 18.83 -8.40
C HIS A 29 1.22 18.83 -7.02
N LEU A 30 1.66 17.99 -6.09
CA LEU A 30 1.04 17.90 -4.77
C LEU A 30 1.21 19.17 -3.93
N ASP A 31 2.35 19.87 -4.02
CA ASP A 31 2.54 21.15 -3.33
C ASP A 31 1.52 22.20 -3.83
N LYS A 32 1.26 22.23 -5.15
CA LYS A 32 0.22 23.07 -5.75
C LYS A 32 -1.19 22.63 -5.33
N ALA A 33 -1.47 21.32 -5.35
CA ALA A 33 -2.76 20.78 -4.93
C ALA A 33 -3.07 21.12 -3.46
N LEU A 34 -2.05 21.06 -2.59
CA LEU A 34 -2.19 21.39 -1.17
C LEU A 34 -2.56 22.86 -0.96
N THR A 35 -2.01 23.76 -1.78
CA THR A 35 -2.36 25.18 -1.76
C THR A 35 -3.85 25.37 -2.09
N PHE A 36 -4.34 24.72 -3.14
CA PHE A 36 -5.75 24.80 -3.54
C PHE A 36 -6.71 24.12 -2.56
N ALA A 37 -6.31 22.99 -1.96
CA ALA A 37 -7.06 22.33 -0.90
C ALA A 37 -7.16 23.21 0.36
N GLY A 38 -6.08 23.91 0.74
CA GLY A 38 -6.13 24.89 1.83
C GLY A 38 -7.10 26.04 1.55
N LEU A 39 -7.06 26.59 0.32
CA LEU A 39 -7.95 27.66 -0.12
C LEU A 39 -9.42 27.22 -0.23
N SER A 40 -9.70 25.94 -0.48
CA SER A 40 -11.07 25.44 -0.55
C SER A 40 -11.73 25.31 0.83
N ARG A 41 -10.93 25.28 1.91
CA ARG A 41 -11.36 24.95 3.29
C ARG A 41 -12.12 23.63 3.39
N ASP A 42 -11.91 22.74 2.42
CA ASP A 42 -12.51 21.43 2.37
C ASP A 42 -11.55 20.41 3.00
N SER A 43 -11.96 19.85 4.13
CA SER A 43 -11.15 18.88 4.85
C SER A 43 -11.01 17.55 4.11
N GLU A 44 -11.98 17.16 3.28
CA GLU A 44 -11.90 15.94 2.48
C GLU A 44 -10.90 16.11 1.32
N ALA A 45 -10.95 17.26 0.63
CA ALA A 45 -9.98 17.59 -0.41
C ALA A 45 -8.55 17.67 0.16
N THR A 46 -8.39 18.28 1.34
CA THR A 46 -7.09 18.34 2.04
C THR A 46 -6.61 16.94 2.42
N PHE A 47 -7.49 16.09 2.95
CA PHE A 47 -7.15 14.71 3.30
C PHE A 47 -6.70 13.91 2.08
N HIS A 48 -7.39 14.06 0.94
CA HIS A 48 -7.05 13.38 -0.30
C HIS A 48 -5.65 13.77 -0.81
N VAL A 49 -5.30 15.06 -0.80
CA VAL A 49 -3.94 15.53 -1.15
C VAL A 49 -2.89 14.92 -0.21
N TRP A 50 -3.16 14.89 1.10
CA TRP A 50 -2.23 14.30 2.07
C TRP A 50 -2.08 12.78 1.91
N ASN A 51 -3.11 12.07 1.49
CA ASN A 51 -3.00 10.64 1.13
C ASN A 51 -2.00 10.43 -0.02
N HIS A 52 -2.02 11.29 -1.04
CA HIS A 52 -1.03 11.23 -2.13
C HIS A 52 0.37 11.68 -1.70
N MET A 53 0.49 12.67 -0.81
CA MET A 53 1.78 13.04 -0.21
C MET A 53 2.38 11.86 0.57
N PHE A 54 1.58 11.16 1.37
CA PHE A 54 2.01 9.94 2.05
C PHE A 54 2.54 8.91 1.05
N LEU A 55 1.77 8.61 0.00
CA LEU A 55 2.16 7.61 -1.00
C LEU A 55 3.47 7.98 -1.69
N THR A 56 3.63 9.25 -2.07
CA THR A 56 4.84 9.80 -2.69
C THR A 56 6.06 9.64 -1.79
N SER A 57 5.95 10.04 -0.51
CA SER A 57 7.05 9.93 0.43
C SER A 57 7.38 8.47 0.75
N SER A 58 6.36 7.60 0.88
CA SER A 58 6.54 6.17 1.11
C SER A 58 7.24 5.46 -0.05
N MET A 59 6.90 5.78 -1.30
CA MET A 59 7.56 5.22 -2.49
C MET A 59 9.02 5.67 -2.63
N ARG A 60 9.39 6.79 -2.00
CA ARG A 60 10.77 7.31 -1.95
C ARG A 60 11.53 6.88 -0.70
N GLU A 61 10.95 5.98 0.09
CA GLU A 61 11.52 5.52 1.36
C GLU A 61 11.75 6.65 2.39
N ASN A 62 11.08 7.80 2.22
CA ASN A 62 11.09 8.90 3.17
C ASN A 62 10.01 8.69 4.24
N HIS A 63 10.22 7.68 5.09
CA HIS A 63 9.26 7.28 6.12
C HIS A 63 8.94 8.37 7.15
N PRO A 64 9.90 9.21 7.61
CA PRO A 64 9.57 10.33 8.50
C PRO A 64 8.57 11.31 7.90
N GLU A 65 8.72 11.67 6.62
CA GLU A 65 7.78 12.56 5.92
C GLU A 65 6.42 11.87 5.71
N ALA A 66 6.42 10.59 5.34
CA ALA A 66 5.19 9.82 5.22
C ALA A 66 4.42 9.79 6.55
N VAL A 67 5.09 9.54 7.67
CA VAL A 67 4.49 9.58 9.01
C VAL A 67 3.91 10.96 9.31
N ALA A 68 4.64 12.04 9.00
CA ALA A 68 4.15 13.40 9.19
C ALA A 68 2.87 13.68 8.38
N GLY A 69 2.83 13.28 7.11
CA GLY A 69 1.62 13.41 6.28
C GLY A 69 0.43 12.61 6.82
N ALA A 70 0.67 11.37 7.26
CA ALA A 70 -0.36 10.54 7.87
C ALA A 70 -0.87 11.09 9.22
N GLU A 71 -0.01 11.76 10.00
CA GLU A 71 -0.44 12.49 11.20
C GLU A 71 -1.41 13.63 10.87
N VAL A 72 -1.18 14.36 9.76
CA VAL A 72 -2.13 15.39 9.30
C VAL A 72 -3.47 14.76 8.92
N MET A 73 -3.47 13.63 8.21
CA MET A 73 -4.68 12.89 7.86
C MET A 73 -5.46 12.47 9.11
N LYS A 74 -4.80 11.83 10.09
CA LYS A 74 -5.41 11.39 11.36
C LYS A 74 -6.05 12.54 12.14
N ARG A 75 -5.40 13.72 12.14
CA ARG A 75 -5.84 14.90 12.89
C ARG A 75 -6.81 15.79 12.11
N SER A 76 -7.18 15.42 10.89
CA SER A 76 -8.11 16.20 10.07
C SER A 76 -9.53 16.22 10.66
N SER A 77 -10.33 17.23 10.29
CA SER A 77 -11.73 17.30 10.72
C SER A 77 -12.59 16.21 10.10
N ILE A 78 -12.29 15.74 8.89
CA ILE A 78 -13.03 14.64 8.25
C ILE A 78 -12.78 13.32 8.98
N ALA A 79 -11.53 13.03 9.39
CA ALA A 79 -11.21 11.85 10.18
C ALA A 79 -11.92 11.85 11.56
N ARG A 80 -12.19 13.01 12.15
CA ARG A 80 -12.99 13.09 13.39
C ARG A 80 -14.48 12.80 13.18
N ARG A 81 -14.99 12.95 11.96
CA ARG A 81 -16.42 12.86 11.64
C ARG A 81 -16.81 11.54 10.98
N ASP A 82 -15.90 10.94 10.21
CA ASP A 82 -16.13 9.68 9.51
C ASP A 82 -15.09 8.63 9.91
N PRO A 83 -15.51 7.51 10.53
CA PRO A 83 -14.61 6.43 10.93
C PRO A 83 -13.79 5.81 9.79
N LEU A 84 -14.27 5.83 8.54
CA LEU A 84 -13.49 5.31 7.40
C LEU A 84 -12.25 6.16 7.15
N TYR A 85 -12.39 7.48 7.24
CA TYR A 85 -11.28 8.43 7.11
C TYR A 85 -10.31 8.35 8.30
N ALA A 86 -10.83 8.17 9.52
CA ALA A 86 -9.99 7.88 10.68
C ALA A 86 -9.14 6.62 10.42
N SER A 87 -9.79 5.53 10.01
CA SER A 87 -9.12 4.27 9.71
C SER A 87 -8.01 4.43 8.67
N LEU A 88 -8.30 5.09 7.54
CA LEU A 88 -7.32 5.31 6.49
C LEU A 88 -6.12 6.13 7.00
N GLY A 89 -6.35 7.19 7.77
CA GLY A 89 -5.27 7.96 8.38
C GLY A 89 -4.41 7.11 9.32
N HIS A 90 -5.04 6.29 10.16
CA HIS A 90 -4.36 5.43 11.12
C HIS A 90 -3.54 4.31 10.43
N VAL A 91 -4.07 3.61 9.42
CA VAL A 91 -3.33 2.53 8.74
C VAL A 91 -2.16 3.07 7.91
N ARG A 92 -2.29 4.28 7.34
CA ARG A 92 -1.19 4.97 6.65
C ARG A 92 -0.08 5.32 7.63
N ASN A 93 -0.44 5.85 8.80
CA ASN A 93 0.50 6.15 9.86
C ASN A 93 1.20 4.88 10.38
N ALA A 94 0.46 3.80 10.61
CA ALA A 94 1.02 2.50 10.99
C ALA A 94 2.03 2.00 9.95
N ASN A 95 1.73 2.12 8.66
CA ASN A 95 2.64 1.76 7.58
C ASN A 95 3.95 2.55 7.59
N GLY A 96 3.88 3.87 7.81
CA GLY A 96 5.07 4.70 7.93
C GLY A 96 5.90 4.34 9.17
N LEU A 97 5.25 4.19 10.32
CA LEU A 97 5.90 3.88 11.60
C LEU A 97 6.55 2.49 11.62
N ALA A 98 5.92 1.49 11.00
CA ALA A 98 6.44 0.12 10.97
C ALA A 98 7.81 0.00 10.28
N ARG A 99 8.15 0.96 9.42
CA ARG A 99 9.43 1.01 8.70
C ARG A 99 10.51 1.82 9.46
N MET A 100 10.21 2.24 10.69
CA MET A 100 11.13 2.92 11.58
C MET A 100 11.37 2.04 12.81
N PRO A 101 12.54 1.40 12.98
CA PRO A 101 12.78 0.39 14.02
C PRO A 101 12.40 0.83 15.44
N ALA A 102 12.69 2.08 15.82
CA ALA A 102 12.36 2.63 17.14
C ALA A 102 10.86 2.89 17.38
N ARG A 103 9.99 2.68 16.38
CA ARG A 103 8.57 3.06 16.40
C ARG A 103 7.62 1.87 16.33
N ARG A 104 8.10 0.64 16.52
CA ARG A 104 7.30 -0.60 16.50
C ARG A 104 6.01 -0.50 17.33
N SER A 105 6.12 -0.09 18.59
CA SER A 105 4.96 -0.01 19.49
C SER A 105 3.92 1.01 19.03
N ASP A 106 4.37 2.11 18.41
CA ASP A 106 3.46 3.12 17.85
C ASP A 106 2.78 2.63 16.59
N ALA A 107 3.49 1.85 15.75
CA ALA A 107 2.91 1.23 14.56
C ALA A 107 1.78 0.25 14.94
N LEU A 108 2.01 -0.60 15.94
CA LEU A 108 1.00 -1.54 16.45
C LEU A 108 -0.22 -0.82 17.02
N ARG A 109 0.00 0.24 17.80
CA ARG A 109 -1.09 1.07 18.33
C ARG A 109 -1.91 1.70 17.21
N ALA A 110 -1.24 2.30 16.23
CA ALA A 110 -1.89 2.93 15.09
C ALA A 110 -2.67 1.91 14.23
N LEU A 111 -2.15 0.71 14.03
CA LEU A 111 -2.89 -0.36 13.34
C LEU A 111 -4.16 -0.76 14.11
N SER A 112 -4.05 -0.93 15.42
CA SER A 112 -5.21 -1.26 16.27
C SER A 112 -6.26 -0.14 16.31
N ASP A 113 -5.82 1.13 16.28
CA ASP A 113 -6.73 2.27 16.11
C ASP A 113 -7.43 2.24 14.74
N ALA A 114 -6.71 1.87 13.67
CA ALA A 114 -7.27 1.73 12.34
C ALA A 114 -8.36 0.65 12.32
N GLU A 115 -8.07 -0.54 12.85
CA GLU A 115 -9.03 -1.66 12.95
C GLU A 115 -10.31 -1.24 13.68
N ARG A 116 -10.18 -0.58 14.84
CA ARG A 116 -11.33 -0.07 15.61
C ARG A 116 -12.13 0.98 14.85
N ALA A 117 -11.48 1.84 14.06
CA ALA A 117 -12.17 2.85 13.27
C ALA A 117 -12.87 2.21 12.06
N PHE A 118 -12.21 1.27 11.38
CA PHE A 118 -12.76 0.53 10.25
C PHE A 118 -14.01 -0.25 10.64
N ALA A 119 -13.97 -0.96 11.77
CA ALA A 119 -15.11 -1.72 12.28
C ALA A 119 -16.35 -0.85 12.63
N ARG A 120 -16.15 0.46 12.83
CA ARG A 120 -17.22 1.44 13.08
C ARG A 120 -17.69 2.15 11.81
N ALA A 121 -17.00 1.96 10.68
CA ALA A 121 -17.39 2.57 9.43
C ALA A 121 -18.70 1.94 8.95
N SER A 122 -19.73 2.76 8.80
CA SER A 122 -20.98 2.34 8.17
C SER A 122 -20.90 2.53 6.66
N ASP A 123 -21.77 1.81 5.95
CA ASP A 123 -22.04 2.07 4.54
C ASP A 123 -22.74 3.43 4.41
N GLN A 124 -22.03 4.39 3.81
CA GLN A 124 -22.47 5.76 3.60
C GLN A 124 -21.99 6.19 2.22
N GLN A 125 -22.75 7.06 1.57
CA GLN A 125 -22.33 7.64 0.30
C GLN A 125 -21.06 8.48 0.50
N ARG A 126 -19.99 8.06 -0.16
CA ARG A 126 -18.69 8.73 -0.15
C ARG A 126 -18.25 9.06 -1.58
N PRO A 127 -17.33 10.03 -1.77
CA PRO A 127 -16.79 10.30 -3.09
C PRO A 127 -16.08 9.09 -3.68
N GLU A 128 -16.03 9.02 -5.00
CA GLU A 128 -15.45 7.88 -5.72
C GLU A 128 -14.00 7.59 -5.31
N TRP A 129 -13.21 8.63 -5.04
CA TRP A 129 -11.78 8.48 -4.77
C TRP A 129 -11.47 7.66 -3.51
N VAL A 130 -12.37 7.60 -2.50
CA VAL A 130 -12.12 6.86 -1.25
C VAL A 130 -12.65 5.42 -1.31
N ARG A 131 -13.41 5.06 -2.36
CA ARG A 131 -14.02 3.73 -2.50
C ARG A 131 -13.02 2.60 -2.67
N PHE A 132 -11.78 2.90 -3.06
CA PHE A 132 -10.71 1.90 -3.07
C PHE A 132 -10.44 1.33 -1.66
N TYR A 133 -10.77 2.07 -0.61
CA TYR A 133 -10.48 1.68 0.77
C TYR A 133 -11.65 0.89 1.37
N ASP A 134 -11.78 -0.35 0.89
CA ASP A 134 -12.72 -1.35 1.37
C ASP A 134 -12.03 -2.37 2.30
N SER A 135 -12.72 -3.47 2.64
CA SER A 135 -12.17 -4.53 3.49
C SER A 135 -10.95 -5.21 2.88
N SER A 136 -10.94 -5.40 1.56
CA SER A 136 -9.83 -6.05 0.85
C SER A 136 -8.57 -5.20 0.92
N GLU A 137 -8.72 -3.90 0.71
CA GLU A 137 -7.63 -2.93 0.78
C GLU A 137 -7.18 -2.68 2.22
N PHE A 138 -8.10 -2.68 3.18
CA PHE A 138 -7.74 -2.63 4.60
C PHE A 138 -6.83 -3.78 5.00
N ASP A 139 -7.19 -5.00 4.63
CA ASP A 139 -6.38 -6.20 4.89
C ASP A 139 -5.03 -6.10 4.15
N ALA A 140 -5.02 -5.60 2.92
CA ALA A 140 -3.81 -5.44 2.13
C ALA A 140 -2.82 -4.47 2.81
N LEU A 141 -3.30 -3.31 3.24
CA LEU A 141 -2.50 -2.31 3.93
C LEU A 141 -2.02 -2.81 5.29
N SER A 142 -2.81 -3.65 5.97
CA SER A 142 -2.42 -4.31 7.22
C SER A 142 -1.29 -5.32 7.00
N SER A 143 -1.32 -6.07 5.89
CA SER A 143 -0.23 -6.98 5.52
C SER A 143 1.11 -6.26 5.37
N PHE A 144 1.10 -5.03 4.83
CA PHE A 144 2.31 -4.22 4.68
C PHE A 144 2.88 -3.74 6.01
N VAL A 145 2.03 -3.50 7.01
CA VAL A 145 2.48 -3.21 8.38
C VAL A 145 3.15 -4.45 8.96
N TRP A 146 2.47 -5.61 8.94
CA TRP A 146 3.01 -6.85 9.51
C TRP A 146 4.32 -7.29 8.84
N SER A 147 4.39 -7.19 7.51
CA SER A 147 5.60 -7.50 6.74
C SER A 147 6.77 -6.59 7.12
N ALA A 148 6.53 -5.28 7.31
CA ALA A 148 7.56 -4.35 7.77
C ALA A 148 7.99 -4.60 9.22
N LEU A 149 7.08 -5.10 10.07
CA LEU A 149 7.37 -5.52 11.44
C LEU A 149 8.02 -6.91 11.56
N GLY A 150 8.21 -7.63 10.45
CA GLY A 150 8.79 -8.97 10.43
C GLY A 150 7.84 -10.10 10.84
N ASP A 151 6.55 -9.82 11.01
CA ASP A 151 5.54 -10.85 11.30
C ASP A 151 4.92 -11.33 9.98
N HIS A 152 5.65 -12.22 9.31
CA HIS A 152 5.29 -12.67 7.96
C HIS A 152 4.06 -13.59 7.93
N GLY A 153 3.80 -14.34 9.01
CA GLY A 153 2.59 -15.16 9.14
C GLY A 153 1.32 -14.30 9.24
N ARG A 154 1.34 -13.21 10.02
CA ARG A 154 0.22 -12.24 10.01
C ARG A 154 0.08 -11.52 8.68
N ALA A 155 1.20 -11.22 8.01
CA ALA A 155 1.16 -10.63 6.68
C ALA A 155 0.46 -11.57 5.66
N GLU A 156 0.83 -12.85 5.65
CA GLU A 156 0.19 -13.88 4.82
C GLU A 156 -1.30 -14.03 5.13
N TYR A 157 -1.68 -14.10 6.41
CA TYR A 157 -3.09 -14.15 6.82
C TYR A 157 -3.91 -12.99 6.23
N CYS A 158 -3.39 -11.76 6.34
CA CYS A 158 -4.03 -10.58 5.75
C CYS A 158 -4.13 -10.68 4.21
N LEU A 159 -3.06 -11.14 3.54
CA LEU A 159 -3.03 -11.24 2.08
C LEU A 159 -4.02 -12.28 1.55
N HIS A 160 -4.22 -13.40 2.24
CA HIS A 160 -5.27 -14.36 1.89
C HIS A 160 -6.66 -13.74 1.97
N ARG A 161 -6.95 -12.96 3.03
CA ARG A 161 -8.23 -12.25 3.15
C ARG A 161 -8.42 -11.20 2.07
N THR A 162 -7.37 -10.46 1.73
CA THR A 162 -7.39 -9.54 0.58
C THR A 162 -7.73 -10.27 -0.71
N LEU A 163 -7.02 -11.36 -1.04
CA LEU A 163 -7.22 -12.10 -2.30
C LEU A 163 -8.58 -12.81 -2.39
N ALA A 164 -9.18 -13.15 -1.24
CA ALA A 164 -10.51 -13.73 -1.16
C ALA A 164 -11.64 -12.71 -1.37
N SER A 165 -11.38 -11.41 -1.16
CA SER A 165 -12.40 -10.36 -1.20
C SER A 165 -12.25 -9.37 -2.35
N ILE A 166 -11.04 -9.22 -2.91
CA ILE A 166 -10.81 -8.31 -4.02
C ILE A 166 -11.50 -8.81 -5.31
N PRO A 167 -12.23 -7.93 -6.04
CA PRO A 167 -12.92 -8.30 -7.27
C PRO A 167 -12.02 -8.95 -8.33
N ASP A 168 -12.59 -9.90 -9.08
CA ASP A 168 -11.85 -10.68 -10.08
C ASP A 168 -11.34 -9.84 -11.26
N ASP A 169 -12.02 -8.74 -11.59
CA ASP A 169 -11.62 -7.81 -12.65
C ASP A 169 -10.45 -6.89 -12.26
N MET A 170 -10.09 -6.83 -10.96
CA MET A 170 -8.94 -6.08 -10.47
C MET A 170 -7.61 -6.85 -10.62
N ILE A 171 -7.36 -7.40 -11.83
CA ILE A 171 -6.21 -8.25 -12.17
C ILE A 171 -4.87 -7.66 -11.71
N ARG A 172 -4.66 -6.35 -11.88
CA ARG A 172 -3.41 -5.69 -11.49
C ARG A 172 -3.16 -5.73 -9.98
N ASN A 173 -4.21 -5.54 -9.18
CA ASN A 173 -4.12 -5.57 -7.73
C ASN A 173 -3.99 -7.02 -7.24
N ARG A 174 -4.73 -7.96 -7.84
CA ARG A 174 -4.59 -9.40 -7.56
C ARG A 174 -3.16 -9.86 -7.80
N ALA A 175 -2.57 -9.55 -8.95
CA ALA A 175 -1.18 -9.88 -9.26
C ALA A 175 -0.19 -9.29 -8.23
N LEU A 176 -0.39 -8.03 -7.83
CA LEU A 176 0.44 -7.38 -6.81
C LEU A 176 0.33 -8.06 -5.44
N TYR A 177 -0.89 -8.37 -4.98
CA TYR A 177 -1.10 -9.00 -3.68
C TYR A 177 -0.66 -10.47 -3.66
N THR A 178 -0.80 -11.21 -4.76
CA THR A 178 -0.21 -12.55 -4.91
C THR A 178 1.32 -12.50 -4.86
N ALA A 179 1.97 -11.50 -5.46
CA ALA A 179 3.42 -11.35 -5.34
C ALA A 179 3.87 -11.00 -3.91
N HIS A 180 3.09 -10.18 -3.18
CA HIS A 180 3.38 -9.92 -1.77
C HIS A 180 3.15 -11.16 -0.90
N LEU A 181 2.18 -12.02 -1.25
CA LEU A 181 1.93 -13.28 -0.58
C LEU A 181 3.13 -14.21 -0.75
N SER A 182 3.66 -14.34 -1.97
CA SER A 182 4.85 -15.16 -2.19
C SER A 182 6.07 -14.65 -1.43
N LEU A 183 6.24 -13.33 -1.32
CA LEU A 183 7.30 -12.74 -0.50
C LEU A 183 7.14 -13.07 0.99
N ALA A 184 5.90 -13.01 1.51
CA ALA A 184 5.63 -13.37 2.91
C ALA A 184 5.92 -14.85 3.17
N GLN A 185 5.53 -15.74 2.26
CA GLN A 185 5.82 -17.18 2.33
C GLN A 185 7.33 -17.45 2.30
N ALA A 186 8.06 -16.85 1.35
CA ALA A 186 9.51 -17.03 1.26
C ALA A 186 10.23 -16.59 2.54
N ARG A 187 9.79 -15.48 3.16
CA ARG A 187 10.38 -14.99 4.41
C ARG A 187 10.01 -15.83 5.64
N GLN A 188 9.02 -16.71 5.54
CA GLN A 188 8.74 -17.73 6.56
C GLN A 188 9.57 -19.00 6.36
N GLY A 189 10.25 -19.13 5.21
CA GLY A 189 11.00 -20.34 4.85
C GLY A 189 10.19 -21.34 4.02
N GLU A 190 8.95 -21.01 3.65
CA GLU A 190 8.07 -21.86 2.83
C GLU A 190 8.43 -21.73 1.34
N CYS A 191 9.62 -22.21 0.97
CA CYS A 191 10.26 -21.92 -0.32
C CYS A 191 9.48 -22.45 -1.54
N GLU A 192 8.98 -23.68 -1.45
CA GLU A 192 8.22 -24.36 -2.51
C GLU A 192 6.86 -23.67 -2.72
N LEU A 193 6.17 -23.34 -1.63
CA LEU A 193 4.91 -22.60 -1.68
C LEU A 193 5.12 -21.20 -2.26
N ALA A 194 6.15 -20.47 -1.80
CA ALA A 194 6.49 -19.16 -2.33
C ALA A 194 6.79 -19.19 -3.83
N THR A 195 7.41 -20.27 -4.30
CA THR A 195 7.71 -20.48 -5.73
C THR A 195 6.43 -20.67 -6.53
N ALA A 196 5.53 -21.55 -6.08
CA ALA A 196 4.23 -21.76 -6.72
C ALA A 196 3.40 -20.47 -6.78
N THR A 197 3.29 -19.76 -5.66
CA THR A 197 2.58 -18.47 -5.58
C THR A 197 3.23 -17.41 -6.48
N SER A 198 4.57 -17.40 -6.59
CA SER A 198 5.27 -16.48 -7.49
C SER A 198 4.97 -16.74 -8.96
N ARG A 199 4.88 -18.00 -9.39
CA ARG A 199 4.45 -18.36 -10.75
C ARG A 199 3.01 -17.88 -11.00
N GLN A 200 2.11 -18.07 -10.04
CA GLN A 200 0.74 -17.55 -10.16
C GLN A 200 0.71 -16.02 -10.32
N ALA A 201 1.47 -15.28 -9.52
CA ALA A 201 1.55 -13.83 -9.64
C ALA A 201 2.12 -13.39 -11.01
N HIS A 202 3.11 -14.11 -11.53
CA HIS A 202 3.70 -13.85 -12.85
C HIS A 202 2.70 -14.10 -13.98
N LEU A 203 1.90 -15.18 -13.92
CA LEU A 203 0.87 -15.47 -14.92
C LEU A 203 -0.23 -14.40 -14.98
N MET A 204 -0.49 -13.73 -13.86
CA MET A 204 -1.45 -12.62 -13.77
C MET A 204 -0.83 -11.26 -14.13
N LEU A 205 0.47 -11.19 -14.41
CA LEU A 205 1.21 -9.93 -14.54
C LEU A 205 0.70 -9.12 -15.75
N PRO A 206 0.03 -7.98 -15.53
CA PRO A 206 -0.31 -7.09 -16.61
C PRO A 206 0.98 -6.48 -17.18
N SER A 207 1.00 -6.20 -18.49
CA SER A 207 2.15 -5.56 -19.12
C SER A 207 2.52 -4.24 -18.39
N GLY A 208 3.79 -4.14 -17.98
CA GLY A 208 4.33 -2.93 -17.35
C GLY A 208 4.15 -2.77 -15.83
N SER A 209 3.56 -3.73 -15.09
CA SER A 209 3.47 -3.61 -13.62
C SER A 209 4.82 -3.82 -12.91
N ARG A 210 5.58 -2.74 -12.77
CA ARG A 210 6.90 -2.80 -12.12
C ARG A 210 6.82 -3.15 -10.63
N ARG A 211 5.77 -2.73 -9.91
CA ARG A 211 5.63 -3.02 -8.46
C ARG A 211 5.56 -4.52 -8.20
N THR A 212 4.79 -5.23 -9.03
CA THR A 212 4.70 -6.70 -8.97
C THR A 212 6.06 -7.32 -9.29
N VAL A 213 6.71 -6.90 -10.38
CA VAL A 213 8.05 -7.39 -10.76
C VAL A 213 9.09 -7.17 -9.66
N ASN A 214 9.15 -5.97 -9.07
CA ASN A 214 10.07 -5.66 -7.97
C ASN A 214 9.80 -6.54 -6.73
N THR A 215 8.54 -6.86 -6.47
CA THR A 215 8.17 -7.73 -5.35
C THR A 215 8.61 -9.17 -5.63
N LEU A 216 8.41 -9.67 -6.85
CA LEU A 216 8.92 -10.98 -7.28
C LEU A 216 10.45 -11.04 -7.25
N ALA A 217 11.14 -9.93 -7.59
CA ALA A 217 12.59 -9.79 -7.42
C ALA A 217 13.02 -9.92 -5.96
N ALA A 218 12.29 -9.29 -5.04
CA ALA A 218 12.54 -9.43 -3.62
C ALA A 218 12.31 -10.87 -3.15
N THR A 219 11.24 -11.54 -3.62
CA THR A 219 10.99 -12.95 -3.33
C THR A 219 12.15 -13.82 -3.82
N ARG A 220 12.63 -13.57 -5.04
CA ARG A 220 13.79 -14.28 -5.61
C ARG A 220 15.03 -14.13 -4.74
N ASN A 221 15.34 -12.92 -4.30
CA ASN A 221 16.50 -12.69 -3.44
C ASN A 221 16.41 -13.47 -2.12
N VAL A 222 15.20 -13.57 -1.53
CA VAL A 222 14.99 -14.38 -0.33
C VAL A 222 15.19 -15.87 -0.61
N LEU A 223 14.65 -16.38 -1.73
CA LEU A 223 14.78 -17.78 -2.12
C LEU A 223 16.24 -18.15 -2.44
N VAL A 224 16.98 -17.30 -3.14
CA VAL A 224 18.43 -17.48 -3.37
C VAL A 224 19.19 -17.53 -2.04
N ALA A 225 18.90 -16.60 -1.13
CA ALA A 225 19.56 -16.54 0.17
C ALA A 225 19.21 -17.73 1.09
N SER A 226 18.06 -18.39 0.88
CA SER A 226 17.66 -19.58 1.64
C SER A 226 18.57 -20.79 1.39
N GLY A 227 19.23 -20.86 0.23
CA GLY A 227 20.04 -22.00 -0.16
C GLY A 227 19.25 -23.29 -0.39
N SER A 228 17.93 -23.20 -0.63
CA SER A 228 17.11 -24.39 -0.92
C SER A 228 17.60 -25.13 -2.16
N ASN A 229 17.70 -26.45 -2.05
CA ASN A 229 18.07 -27.36 -3.15
C ASN A 229 16.84 -28.02 -3.80
N ALA A 230 15.62 -27.59 -3.46
CA ALA A 230 14.42 -28.11 -4.08
C ALA A 230 14.42 -27.80 -5.59
N PRO A 231 14.19 -28.80 -6.47
CA PRO A 231 14.25 -28.61 -7.91
C PRO A 231 13.33 -27.49 -8.42
N GLU A 232 12.11 -27.37 -7.88
CA GLU A 232 11.16 -26.34 -8.34
C GLU A 232 11.64 -24.92 -8.00
N VAL A 233 12.33 -24.77 -6.87
CA VAL A 233 12.90 -23.48 -6.42
C VAL A 233 14.08 -23.09 -7.30
N ALA A 234 14.98 -24.04 -7.60
CA ALA A 234 16.12 -23.80 -8.49
C ALA A 234 15.67 -23.42 -9.91
N GLU A 235 14.72 -24.17 -10.47
CA GLU A 235 14.14 -23.89 -11.80
C GLU A 235 13.50 -22.49 -11.83
N TRP A 236 12.70 -22.14 -10.81
CA TRP A 236 12.07 -20.83 -10.76
C TRP A 236 13.08 -19.68 -10.61
N ILE A 237 14.17 -19.86 -9.84
CA ILE A 237 15.25 -18.86 -9.73
C ILE A 237 15.91 -18.61 -11.09
N GLU A 238 16.10 -19.66 -11.90
CA GLU A 238 16.63 -19.56 -13.25
C GLU A 238 15.63 -18.87 -14.19
N GLU A 239 14.40 -19.39 -14.30
CA GLU A 239 13.31 -18.86 -15.12
C GLU A 239 13.06 -17.37 -14.85
N SER A 240 13.08 -16.99 -13.57
CA SER A 240 12.78 -15.61 -13.14
C SER A 240 13.79 -14.57 -13.60
N THR A 241 15.00 -15.00 -13.99
CA THR A 241 16.02 -14.11 -14.56
C THR A 241 15.58 -13.51 -15.89
N ALA A 242 14.70 -14.17 -16.64
CA ALA A 242 14.25 -13.70 -17.95
C ALA A 242 13.26 -12.52 -17.88
N TRP A 243 12.61 -12.29 -16.74
CA TRP A 243 11.50 -11.34 -16.63
C TRP A 243 11.55 -10.40 -15.42
N ILE A 244 12.55 -10.52 -14.55
CA ILE A 244 12.85 -9.60 -13.44
C ILE A 244 13.91 -8.58 -13.85
#